data_AF-A0A511WZ21-F1
#
_entry.id   AF-A0A511WZ21-F1
#
_cell.length_a   1.000
_cell.length_b   1.000
_cell.length_c   1.000
_cell.angle_alpha   90.00
_cell.angle_beta   90.00
_cell.angle_gamma   90.00
#
_symmetry.space_group_name_H-M   'P 1'
#
loop_
_entity.id
_entity.type
_entity.pdbx_description
1 polymer ?
#
loop_
_entity_poly.entity_id
_entity_poly.type
_entity_poly.pdbx_seq_one_letter_code
_entity_poly.pdbx_strand_id
1 'polypeptide(L)' 'MDIFYSVFIISAVIATFFVIFKKITKATYWTMAIVGVLYITILLLSFFYDFP' A
#
# COMPACT_ATOMS: atom_id res chain seq x y z
N MET A 1 -15.83 2.47 13.69
CA MET A 1 -15.05 1.21 13.59
C MET A 1 -14.23 1.18 12.30
N ASP A 2 -14.66 1.92 11.29
CA ASP A 2 -14.10 1.94 9.94
C ASP A 2 -12.71 2.56 9.85
N ILE A 3 -12.43 3.59 10.66
CA ILE A 3 -11.11 4.25 10.70
C ILE A 3 -10.03 3.32 11.27
N PHE A 4 -10.33 2.54 12.31
CA PHE A 4 -9.36 1.59 12.86
C PHE A 4 -9.09 0.45 11.88
N TYR A 5 -10.13 -0.01 11.18
CA TYR A 5 -10.01 -1.03 10.13
C TYR A 5 -9.20 -0.53 8.93
N SER A 6 -9.43 0.72 8.49
CA SER A 6 -8.69 1.32 7.38
C SER A 6 -7.21 1.51 7.71
N VAL A 7 -6.91 1.99 8.92
CA VAL A 7 -5.54 2.13 9.42
C VAL A 7 -4.85 0.78 9.51
N PHE A 8 -5.56 -0.26 9.96
CA PHE A 8 -5.02 -1.62 10.02
C PHE A 8 -4.71 -2.18 8.63
N ILE A 9 -5.61 -2.03 7.65
CA ILE A 9 -5.40 -2.48 6.27
C ILE A 9 -4.21 -1.75 5.64
N ILE A 10 -4.13 -0.42 5.78
CA ILE A 10 -3.02 0.37 5.24
C ILE A 10 -1.69 -0.07 5.88
N SER A 11 -1.68 -0.28 7.20
CA SER A 11 -0.48 -0.75 7.92
C SER A 11 -0.02 -2.13 7.46
N ALA A 12 -0.95 -3.08 7.31
CA ALA A 12 -0.65 -4.42 6.83
C ALA A 12 -0.09 -4.41 5.39
N VAL A 13 -0.68 -3.60 4.50
CA VAL A 13 -0.20 -3.42 3.12
C VAL A 13 1.22 -2.86 3.10
N ILE A 14 1.49 -1.79 3.87
CA ILE A 14 2.84 -1.20 3.97
C ILE A 14 3.86 -2.20 4.49
N ALA A 15 3.52 -2.96 5.55
CA ALA A 15 4.41 -3.98 6.11
C ALA A 15 4.72 -5.09 5.10
N THR A 16 3.73 -5.50 4.30
CA THR A 16 3.89 -6.53 3.27
C THR A 16 4.84 -6.03 2.17
N PHE A 17 4.63 -4.82 1.68
CA PHE A 17 5.54 -4.19 0.72
C PHE A 17 6.95 -4.05 1.27
N PHE A 18 7.11 -3.64 2.53
CA PHE A 18 8.41 -3.51 3.20
C PHE A 18 9.18 -4.84 3.28
N VAL A 19 8.49 -5.94 3.65
CA VAL A 19 9.09 -7.28 3.68
C VAL A 19 9.52 -7.73 2.30
N ILE A 20 8.72 -7.44 1.26
CA ILE A 20 9.05 -7.77 -0.12
C ILE A 20 10.27 -6.96 -0.59
N PHE A 21 10.33 -5.67 -0.28
CA PHE A 21 11.47 -4.81 -0.63
C PHE A 21 12.79 -5.27 -0.01
N LYS A 22 12.76 -5.85 1.19
CA LYS A 22 13.97 -6.31 1.91
C LYS A 22 14.69 -7.47 1.22
N LYS A 23 14.02 -8.27 0.39
CA LYS A 23 14.58 -9.49 -0.20
C LYS A 23 14.94 -9.39 -1.69
N ILE A 24 14.86 -8.20 -2.30
CA ILE A 24 14.83 -8.05 -3.75
C ILE A 24 16.05 -7.27 -4.31
N THR A 25 16.49 -7.63 -5.52
CA THR A 25 17.57 -6.98 -6.28
C THR A 25 17.19 -5.56 -6.73
N LYS A 26 18.18 -4.65 -6.88
CA LYS A 26 17.97 -3.21 -7.13
C LYS A 26 16.97 -2.87 -8.25
N ALA A 27 16.93 -3.64 -9.34
CA ALA A 27 16.02 -3.39 -10.46
C ALA A 27 14.55 -3.68 -10.09
N THR A 28 14.31 -4.83 -9.46
CA THR A 28 12.97 -5.28 -9.05
C THR A 28 12.43 -4.48 -7.86
N TYR A 29 13.32 -3.87 -7.05
CA TYR A 29 12.93 -2.90 -6.01
C TYR A 29 12.18 -1.70 -6.60
N TRP A 30 12.71 -1.10 -7.67
CA TRP A 30 12.06 0.05 -8.31
C TRP A 30 10.71 -0.32 -8.92
N THR A 31 10.60 -1.51 -9.52
CA THR A 31 9.33 -1.99 -10.08
C THR A 31 8.27 -2.18 -8.99
N MET A 32 8.63 -2.83 -7.88
CA MET A 32 7.70 -3.04 -6.77
C MET A 32 7.34 -1.73 -6.04
N ALA A 33 8.25 -0.76 -6.00
CA ALA A 33 7.99 0.56 -5.42
C ALA A 33 6.92 1.32 -6.20
N ILE A 34 7.02 1.30 -7.53
CA ILE A 34 6.02 1.91 -8.42
C ILE A 34 4.65 1.23 -8.24
N VAL A 35 4.61 -0.10 -8.19
CA VAL A 35 3.36 -0.85 -7.97
C VAL A 35 2.75 -0.54 -6.60
N GLY A 36 3.57 -0.47 -5.55
CA GLY A 36 3.12 -0.11 -4.20
C GLY A 36 2.54 1.31 -4.12
N VAL A 37 3.19 2.28 -4.77
CA VAL A 37 2.70 3.67 -4.83
C VAL A 37 1.39 3.75 -5.60
N LEU A 38 1.27 3.06 -6.74
CA LEU A 38 0.01 2.99 -7.51
C LEU A 38 -1.11 2.37 -6.67
N TYR A 39 -0.84 1.28 -5.96
CA TYR A 39 -1.83 0.62 -5.11
C TYR A 39 -2.30 1.53 -3.96
N ILE A 40 -1.38 2.18 -3.26
CA ILE A 40 -1.69 3.15 -2.19
C ILE A 40 -2.54 4.31 -2.74
N THR A 41 -2.22 4.79 -3.94
CA THR A 41 -2.96 5.89 -4.58
C THR A 41 -4.40 5.48 -4.89
N ILE A 42 -4.61 4.29 -5.46
CA ILE A 42 -5.95 3.76 -5.75
C ILE A 42 -6.73 3.53 -4.45
N LEU A 43 -6.07 2.99 -3.41
CA LEU A 43 -6.69 2.75 -2.12
C LEU A 43 -7.17 4.06 -1.47
N LEU A 44 -6.31 5.09 -1.48
CA LEU A 44 -6.65 6.43 -1.02
C LEU A 44 -7.82 7.01 -1.81
N LEU A 45 -7.78 6.91 -3.14
CA LEU A 45 -8.86 7.41 -4.01
C LEU A 45 -10.19 6.70 -3.72
N SER A 46 -10.16 5.38 -3.53
CA SER A 46 -11.34 4.59 -3.17
C SER A 46 -11.91 5.02 -1.82
N PHE A 47 -11.06 5.27 -0.83
CA PHE A 47 -11.49 5.82 0.46
C PHE A 47 -12.14 7.20 0.33
N PHE A 48 -11.61 8.08 -0.52
CA PHE A 48 -12.23 9.40 -0.75
C PHE A 48 -13.54 9.32 -1.53
N TYR A 49 -13.71 8.33 -2.41
CA TYR A 49 -14.90 8.18 -3.23
C TYR A 49 -16.04 7.42 -2.52
N ASP A 50 -15.72 6.52 -1.59
CA ASP A 50 -16.68 5.85 -0.70
C ASP A 50 -17.09 6.69 0.52
N PHE A 51 -16.60 7.93 0.66
CA PHE A 51 -17.09 8.88 1.66
C PHE A 51 -18.39 9.53 1.13
N PRO A 52 -19.55 9.31 1.80
CA PRO A 52 -20.83 9.89 1.38
C PRO A 52 -20.90 11.41 1.53
#